data_AF-A0A7V9UDS0-F1
#
_entry.id   AF-A0A7V9UDS0-F1
#
_cell.length_a   1.000
_cell.length_b   1.000
_cell.length_c   1.000
_cell.angle_alpha   90.00
_cell.angle_beta   90.00
_cell.angle_gamma   90.00
#
_symmetry.space_group_name_H-M   'P 1'
#
loop_
_entity.id
_entity.type
_entity.pdbx_description
1 polymer ?
#
loop_
_entity_poly.entity_id
_entity_poly.type
_entity_poly.pdbx_seq_one_letter_code
_entity_poly.pdbx_strand_id
1 'polypeptide(L)'
;DGPIDRAGGGRVAEVYPAAALRRWEVIAPGTSVADAAYKGDKPGRKDRRRALMTSLRSQLAGQVDVDDVTFDLCVADDDDLDAFVSALVARAVHVGLAAEIPAGMRWLALREGWIHLPVRGSLQRLGS
;
A
#
# COMPACT_ATOMS: atom_id res chain seq x y z
N ASP A 1 -14.41 -24.31 -5.30
CA ASP A 1 -13.34 -23.48 -4.69
C ASP A 1 -12.86 -24.11 -3.39
N GLY A 2 -11.54 -24.29 -3.23
CA GLY A 2 -10.94 -24.76 -1.98
C GLY A 2 -10.82 -23.63 -0.94
N PRO A 3 -10.45 -23.95 0.31
CA PRO A 3 -10.26 -22.94 1.35
C PRO A 3 -9.21 -21.91 0.94
N ILE A 4 -9.50 -20.62 1.18
CA ILE A 4 -8.57 -19.52 0.92
C ILE A 4 -7.38 -19.64 1.89
N ASP A 5 -6.17 -19.64 1.36
CA ASP A 5 -4.96 -19.53 2.18
C ASP A 5 -4.87 -18.11 2.77
N ARG A 6 -5.24 -18.00 4.05
CA ARG A 6 -5.24 -16.74 4.80
C ARG A 6 -3.85 -16.19 5.09
N ALA A 7 -2.81 -17.01 4.98
CA ALA A 7 -1.42 -16.54 5.06
C ALA A 7 -1.00 -15.80 3.78
N GLY A 8 -1.81 -15.85 2.72
CA GLY A 8 -1.55 -15.17 1.45
C GLY A 8 -0.59 -15.92 0.52
N GLY A 9 -0.42 -17.23 0.70
CA GLY A 9 0.26 -18.09 -0.27
C GLY A 9 -0.62 -18.48 -1.47
N GLY A 10 -1.88 -18.05 -1.49
CA GLY A 10 -2.85 -18.31 -2.55
C GLY A 10 -3.15 -17.09 -3.43
N ARG A 11 -4.42 -16.93 -3.84
CA ARG A 11 -4.87 -15.85 -4.75
C ARG A 11 -5.16 -14.52 -4.07
N VAL A 12 -5.21 -14.48 -2.74
CA VAL A 12 -5.62 -13.31 -1.95
C VAL A 12 -4.51 -12.96 -0.98
N ALA A 13 -4.17 -11.67 -0.88
CA ALA A 13 -3.29 -11.13 0.14
C ALA A 13 -4.04 -10.05 0.91
N GLU A 14 -4.01 -10.12 2.24
CA GLU A 14 -4.51 -9.04 3.09
C GLU A 14 -3.46 -7.93 3.15
N VAL A 15 -3.90 -6.66 3.09
CA VAL A 15 -3.00 -5.50 2.96
C VAL A 15 -3.45 -4.36 3.87
N TYR A 16 -2.52 -3.45 4.18
CA TYR A 16 -2.82 -2.26 4.98
C TYR A 16 -2.22 -0.99 4.33
N PRO A 17 -3.01 -0.23 3.56
CA PRO A 17 -2.53 0.92 2.78
C PRO A 17 -1.73 1.95 3.57
N ALA A 18 -2.24 2.40 4.71
CA ALA A 18 -1.57 3.40 5.54
C ALA A 18 -0.19 2.91 6.06
N ALA A 19 -0.07 1.62 6.38
CA ALA A 19 1.21 1.03 6.79
C ALA A 19 2.17 0.88 5.60
N ALA A 20 1.66 0.51 4.42
CA ALA A 20 2.44 0.42 3.18
C ALA A 20 3.04 1.78 2.78
N LEU A 21 2.26 2.87 2.84
CA LEU A 21 2.74 4.23 2.57
C LEU A 21 3.91 4.64 3.48
N ARG A 22 3.90 4.22 4.74
CA ARG A 22 5.02 4.45 5.67
C ARG A 22 6.22 3.58 5.35
N ARG A 23 6.02 2.32 4.94
CA ARG A 23 7.09 1.40 4.56
C ARG A 23 7.81 1.87 3.28
N TRP A 24 7.08 2.43 2.33
CA TRP A 24 7.65 3.04 1.13
C TRP A 24 8.15 4.47 1.32
N GLU A 25 8.08 5.02 2.53
CA GLU A 25 8.62 6.35 2.83
C GLU A 25 7.96 7.47 2.00
N VAL A 26 6.74 7.21 1.53
CA VAL A 26 5.86 8.21 0.88
C VAL A 26 5.40 9.24 1.91
N ILE A 27 5.19 8.79 3.15
CA ILE A 27 5.01 9.66 4.31
C ILE A 27 6.38 9.90 4.93
N ALA A 28 6.78 11.17 5.04
CA ALA A 28 8.07 11.56 5.57
C ALA A 28 8.32 10.98 6.98
N PRO A 29 9.54 10.50 7.28
CA PRO A 29 9.90 10.05 8.62
C PRO A 29 9.60 11.10 9.70
N GLY A 30 9.14 10.67 10.87
CA GLY A 30 8.79 11.57 11.97
C GLY A 30 7.42 12.26 11.86
N THR A 31 6.70 12.10 10.75
CA THR A 31 5.31 12.63 10.63
C THR A 31 4.39 11.96 11.64
N SER A 32 3.75 12.76 12.49
CA SER A 32 2.81 12.28 13.51
C SER A 32 1.61 11.57 12.88
N VAL A 33 0.88 10.77 13.68
CA VAL A 33 -0.33 10.08 13.18
C VAL A 33 -1.40 11.09 12.73
N ALA A 34 -1.56 12.20 13.47
CA ALA A 34 -2.54 13.22 13.14
C ALA A 34 -2.19 13.92 11.80
N ASP A 35 -0.92 14.25 11.60
CA ASP A 35 -0.43 14.92 10.41
C ASP A 35 -0.46 14.00 9.19
N ALA A 36 -0.20 12.70 9.38
CA ALA A 36 -0.20 11.71 8.31
C ALA A 36 -1.60 11.30 7.86
N ALA A 37 -2.65 11.60 8.62
CA ALA A 37 -3.98 11.16 8.27
C ALA A 37 -4.49 11.83 6.98
N TYR A 38 -5.10 11.04 6.10
CA TYR A 38 -5.56 11.47 4.77
C TYR A 38 -7.02 11.11 4.51
N LYS A 39 -7.67 10.41 5.45
CA LYS A 39 -9.04 9.93 5.33
C LYS A 39 -10.10 10.97 5.71
N GLY A 40 -11.23 10.89 5.01
CA GLY A 40 -12.41 11.74 5.16
C GLY A 40 -12.21 13.16 4.63
N ASP A 41 -13.17 14.03 5.00
CA ASP A 41 -13.34 15.35 4.40
C ASP A 41 -12.93 16.53 5.29
N LYS A 42 -12.17 16.26 6.35
CA LYS A 42 -11.65 17.33 7.21
C LYS A 42 -10.75 18.27 6.38
N PRO A 43 -10.71 19.58 6.70
CA PRO A 43 -9.81 20.53 6.03
C PRO A 43 -8.37 19.99 5.95
N GLY A 44 -7.75 20.10 4.77
CA GLY A 44 -6.40 19.62 4.50
C GLY A 44 -6.28 18.13 4.11
N ARG A 45 -7.34 17.31 4.23
CA ARG A 45 -7.28 15.89 3.83
C ARG A 45 -7.07 15.69 2.33
N LYS A 46 -7.79 16.47 1.51
CA LYS A 46 -7.60 16.46 0.04
C LYS A 46 -6.17 16.87 -0.36
N ASP A 47 -5.62 17.88 0.29
CA ASP A 47 -4.24 18.32 0.02
C ASP A 47 -3.21 17.28 0.48
N ARG A 48 -3.49 16.58 1.58
CA ARG A 48 -2.67 15.43 2.00
C ARG A 48 -2.73 14.30 0.98
N ARG A 49 -3.92 13.92 0.47
CA ARG A 49 -4.05 12.92 -0.59
C ARG A 49 -3.30 13.33 -1.85
N ARG A 50 -3.39 14.60 -2.26
CA ARG A 50 -2.59 15.16 -3.36
C ARG A 50 -1.09 15.00 -3.12
N ALA A 51 -0.59 15.35 -1.94
CA ALA A 51 0.82 15.19 -1.61
C ALA A 51 1.27 13.72 -1.66
N LEU A 52 0.44 12.79 -1.17
CA LEU A 52 0.68 11.36 -1.25
C LEU A 52 0.73 10.89 -2.71
N MET A 53 -0.26 11.25 -3.53
CA MET A 53 -0.31 10.89 -4.94
C MET A 53 0.85 11.48 -5.76
N THR A 54 1.27 12.72 -5.47
CA THR A 54 2.46 13.32 -6.09
C THR A 54 3.71 12.50 -5.78
N SER A 55 3.90 12.11 -4.51
CA SER A 55 5.04 11.29 -4.09
C SER A 55 4.99 9.88 -4.68
N LEU A 56 3.82 9.23 -4.70
CA LEU A 56 3.61 7.92 -5.32
C LEU A 56 3.92 7.96 -6.82
N ARG A 57 3.32 8.89 -7.56
CA ARG A 57 3.54 9.04 -9.01
C ARG A 57 5.00 9.31 -9.35
N SER A 58 5.68 10.15 -8.57
CA SER A 58 7.10 10.43 -8.73
C SER A 58 7.97 9.18 -8.51
N GLN A 59 7.73 8.42 -7.44
CA GLN A 59 8.50 7.22 -7.14
C GLN A 59 8.16 6.04 -8.06
N LEU A 60 6.94 5.96 -8.59
CA LEU A 60 6.53 4.93 -9.54
C LEU A 60 7.00 5.21 -10.98
N ALA A 61 7.53 6.40 -11.25
CA ALA A 61 7.93 6.83 -12.59
C ALA A 61 8.88 5.80 -13.23
N GLY A 62 8.53 5.35 -14.44
CA GLY A 62 9.27 4.34 -15.18
C GLY A 62 9.00 2.88 -14.77
N GLN A 63 8.14 2.64 -13.78
CA GLN A 63 7.70 1.30 -13.36
C GLN A 63 6.22 1.08 -13.63
N VAL A 64 5.40 2.06 -13.23
CA VAL A 64 3.94 2.05 -13.40
C VAL A 64 3.54 3.43 -13.90
N ASP A 65 2.80 3.48 -15.00
CA ASP A 65 2.21 4.73 -15.46
C ASP A 65 0.98 5.05 -14.61
N VAL A 66 0.96 6.25 -14.03
CA VAL A 66 -0.17 6.78 -13.26
C VAL A 66 -0.68 7.97 -14.04
N ASP A 67 -1.79 7.76 -14.74
CA ASP A 67 -2.44 8.80 -15.52
C ASP A 67 -3.13 9.85 -14.62
N ASP A 68 -3.51 10.97 -15.25
CA ASP A 68 -4.12 12.09 -14.53
C ASP A 68 -5.51 11.74 -13.98
N VAL A 69 -6.23 10.80 -14.63
CA VAL A 69 -7.56 10.36 -14.17
C VAL A 69 -7.44 9.59 -12.86
N THR A 70 -6.54 8.61 -12.81
CA THR A 70 -6.24 7.83 -11.59
C THR A 70 -5.73 8.75 -10.49
N PHE A 71 -4.86 9.71 -10.85
CA PHE A 71 -4.37 10.71 -9.92
C PHE A 71 -5.52 11.51 -9.29
N ASP A 72 -6.41 12.06 -10.12
CA ASP A 72 -7.51 12.91 -9.66
C ASP A 72 -8.55 12.15 -8.82
N LEU A 73 -8.87 10.90 -9.19
CA LEU A 73 -9.75 10.03 -8.39
C LEU A 73 -9.17 9.80 -6.99
N CYS A 74 -7.92 9.37 -6.89
CA CYS A 74 -7.25 9.13 -5.60
C CYS A 74 -7.07 10.42 -4.76
N VAL A 75 -7.02 11.59 -5.40
CA VAL A 75 -7.00 12.87 -4.66
C VAL A 75 -8.39 13.22 -4.15
N ALA A 76 -9.43 12.94 -4.93
CA ALA A 76 -10.81 13.22 -4.55
C ALA A 76 -11.26 12.36 -3.37
N ASP A 77 -10.98 11.06 -3.39
CA ASP A 77 -11.51 10.06 -2.46
C ASP A 77 -10.40 9.24 -1.79
N ASP A 78 -10.48 9.04 -0.47
CA ASP A 78 -9.52 8.19 0.24
C ASP A 78 -9.74 6.69 0.02
N ASP A 79 -10.95 6.25 -0.34
CA ASP A 79 -11.21 4.85 -0.69
C ASP A 79 -10.56 4.49 -2.03
N ASP A 80 -10.60 5.40 -3.02
CA ASP A 80 -9.88 5.23 -4.30
C ASP A 80 -8.36 5.18 -4.08
N LEU A 81 -7.82 6.04 -3.20
CA LEU A 81 -6.41 6.01 -2.82
C LEU A 81 -6.03 4.69 -2.12
N ASP A 82 -6.87 4.21 -1.19
CA ASP A 82 -6.64 2.94 -0.50
C ASP A 82 -6.69 1.76 -1.46
N ALA A 83 -7.63 1.77 -2.42
CA ALA A 83 -7.71 0.75 -3.46
C ALA A 83 -6.47 0.76 -4.36
N PHE A 84 -6.02 1.94 -4.78
CA PHE A 84 -4.80 2.11 -5.58
C PHE A 84 -3.56 1.59 -4.84
N VAL A 85 -3.36 2.02 -3.59
CA VAL A 85 -2.25 1.55 -2.76
C VAL A 85 -2.34 0.04 -2.50
N SER A 86 -3.55 -0.50 -2.28
CA SER A 86 -3.76 -1.94 -2.13
C SER A 86 -3.33 -2.73 -3.36
N ALA A 87 -3.63 -2.24 -4.56
CA ALA A 87 -3.19 -2.85 -5.82
C ALA A 87 -1.65 -2.85 -5.94
N LEU A 88 -0.98 -1.77 -5.54
CA LEU A 88 0.49 -1.72 -5.50
C LEU A 88 1.09 -2.71 -4.49
N VAL A 89 0.45 -2.89 -3.32
CA VAL A 89 0.90 -3.89 -2.34
C VAL A 89 0.69 -5.30 -2.87
N ALA A 90 -0.45 -5.57 -3.53
CA ALA A 90 -0.69 -6.85 -4.18
C ALA A 90 0.37 -7.14 -5.26
N ARG A 91 0.76 -6.14 -6.05
CA ARG A 91 1.88 -6.26 -6.99
C ARG A 91 3.18 -6.56 -6.25
N ALA A 92 3.49 -5.86 -5.15
CA ALA A 92 4.67 -6.12 -4.34
C ALA A 92 4.72 -7.57 -3.83
N VAL A 93 3.59 -8.10 -3.35
CA VAL A 93 3.48 -9.52 -2.96
C VAL A 93 3.77 -10.43 -4.15
N HIS A 94 3.17 -10.15 -5.31
CA HIS A 94 3.34 -10.95 -6.52
C HIS A 94 4.80 -11.02 -7.01
N VAL A 95 5.54 -9.91 -6.95
CA VAL A 95 6.95 -9.84 -7.37
C VAL A 95 7.94 -10.16 -6.24
N GLY A 96 7.48 -10.67 -5.09
CA GLY A 96 8.35 -11.05 -3.97
C GLY A 96 8.99 -9.87 -3.22
N LEU A 97 8.39 -8.68 -3.30
CA LEU A 97 8.80 -7.45 -2.60
C LEU A 97 7.92 -7.16 -1.37
N ALA A 98 7.37 -8.20 -0.75
CA ALA A 98 6.67 -8.14 0.54
C ALA A 98 7.51 -8.78 1.65
N ALA A 99 7.29 -8.31 2.88
CA ALA A 99 7.94 -8.89 4.05
C ALA A 99 7.47 -10.33 4.26
N GLU A 100 8.42 -11.23 4.49
CA GLU A 100 8.11 -12.63 4.78
C GLU A 100 7.39 -12.79 6.12
N ILE A 101 6.56 -13.84 6.20
CA ILE A 101 5.99 -14.29 7.47
C ILE A 101 7.12 -14.88 8.30
N PRO A 102 7.40 -14.36 9.52
CA PRO A 102 8.38 -14.96 10.40
C PRO A 102 8.07 -16.43 10.66
N ALA A 103 9.08 -17.30 10.66
CA ALA A 103 8.89 -18.76 10.73
C ALA A 103 8.00 -19.20 11.91
N GLY A 104 8.14 -18.56 13.07
CA GLY A 104 7.34 -18.85 14.27
C GLY A 104 5.88 -18.37 14.22
N MET A 105 5.50 -17.56 13.22
CA MET A 105 4.15 -16.99 13.09
C MET A 105 3.32 -17.64 11.99
N ARG A 106 3.88 -18.58 11.21
CA ARG A 106 3.19 -19.17 10.06
C ARG A 106 1.89 -19.87 10.39
N TRP A 107 1.84 -20.58 11.53
CA TRP A 107 0.60 -21.20 12.00
C TRP A 107 -0.47 -20.17 12.38
N LEU A 108 -0.07 -19.05 12.99
CA LEU A 108 -0.99 -17.98 13.35
C LEU A 108 -1.51 -17.27 12.10
N ALA A 109 -0.64 -17.01 11.12
CA ALA A 109 -1.00 -16.45 9.83
C ALA A 109 -2.04 -17.29 9.07
N LEU A 110 -1.92 -18.62 9.10
CA LEU A 110 -2.89 -19.53 8.47
C LEU A 110 -4.28 -19.48 9.12
N ARG A 111 -4.35 -19.20 10.43
CA ARG A 111 -5.60 -19.12 11.18
C ARG A 111 -6.25 -17.74 11.13
N GLU A 112 -5.47 -16.72 11.47
CA GLU A 112 -5.97 -15.37 11.74
C GLU A 112 -5.84 -14.44 10.53
N GLY A 113 -5.04 -14.81 9.53
CA GLY A 113 -4.67 -13.92 8.43
C GLY A 113 -3.28 -13.32 8.59
N TRP A 114 -2.73 -12.81 7.48
CA TRP A 114 -1.47 -12.08 7.49
C TRP A 114 -1.55 -10.83 6.63
N ILE A 115 -1.32 -9.69 7.28
CA ILE A 115 -1.21 -8.40 6.60
C ILE A 115 0.16 -8.33 5.92
N HIS A 116 0.15 -8.46 4.59
CA HIS A 116 1.32 -8.26 3.76
C HIS A 116 1.70 -6.79 3.74
N LEU A 117 2.96 -6.51 4.09
CA LEU A 117 3.55 -5.19 4.01
C LEU A 117 4.72 -5.23 3.04
N PRO A 118 4.91 -4.18 2.22
CA PRO A 118 6.04 -4.14 1.31
C PRO A 118 7.38 -4.07 2.08
N VAL A 119 8.43 -4.56 1.42
CA VAL A 119 9.81 -4.28 1.80
C VAL A 119 10.01 -2.76 1.84
N ARG A 120 10.75 -2.28 2.85
CA ARG A 120 10.97 -0.84 3.03
C ARG A 120 11.63 -0.25 1.77
N GLY A 121 11.12 0.89 1.28
CA GLY A 121 11.66 1.58 0.11
C GLY A 121 11.62 0.78 -1.21
N SER A 122 10.76 -0.24 -1.33
CA SER A 122 10.71 -1.09 -2.54
C SER A 122 9.88 -0.53 -3.69
N LEU A 123 9.26 0.65 -3.55
CA LEU A 123 8.26 1.15 -4.48
C LEU A 123 8.79 1.32 -5.92
N GLN A 124 10.02 1.81 -6.08
CA GLN A 124 10.68 1.99 -7.38
C GLN A 124 11.05 0.67 -8.08
N ARG A 125 10.79 -0.48 -7.46
CA ARG A 125 11.10 -1.81 -8.00
C ARG A 125 9.85 -2.62 -8.39
N LEU A 126 8.66 -2.03 -8.36
CA LEU A 126 7.43 -2.81 -8.63
C LEU A 126 7.27 -3.25 -10.10
N GLY A 127 7.97 -2.62 -11.04
CA GLY A 127 7.92 -2.95 -12.46
C GLY A 127 8.85 -4.09 -12.88
N SER A 128 9.75 -4.55 -12.00
CA SER A 128 10.67 -5.67 -12.27
C SER A 128 9.96 -7.02 -12.40
#